data_AF-A0A9E7BAL3-F1
#
_entry.id   AF-A0A9E7BAL3-F1
#
_cell.length_a   1.000
_cell.length_b   1.000
_cell.length_c   1.000
_cell.angle_alpha   90.00
_cell.angle_beta   90.00
_cell.angle_gamma   90.00
#
_symmetry.space_group_name_H-M   'P 1'
#
loop_
_entity.id
_entity.type
_entity.pdbx_description
1 polymer ?
#
loop_
_entity_poly.entity_id
_entity_poly.type
_entity_poly.pdbx_seq_one_letter_code
_entity_poly.pdbx_strand_id
1 'polypeptide(L)'
;MKALGQLKIAMVGLPPLSCGKLPSELSGGMRKRAALARALALDPEIVFLDEPTAGLDPIGAAAYDDLIGDLQASLGLTVFMVTHDLDSLYAICDRVAVLAEKRVLVEGPIEEMAKVEHPWVRDYFLGPRARAARTGAD
;
A
#
# COMPACT_ATOMS: atom_id res chain seq x y z
N MET A 1 12.06 2.46 25.32
CA MET A 1 12.21 3.20 24.04
C MET A 1 12.98 2.41 22.98
N LYS A 2 14.27 2.02 23.17
CA LYS A 2 15.02 1.24 22.17
C LYS A 2 14.37 -0.09 21.76
N ALA A 3 13.88 -0.87 22.73
CA ALA A 3 13.22 -2.16 22.47
C ALA A 3 11.93 -2.00 21.63
N LEU A 4 11.16 -0.93 21.87
CA LEU A 4 9.94 -0.65 21.11
C LEU A 4 10.26 -0.29 19.65
N GLY A 5 11.29 0.54 19.43
CA GLY A 5 11.75 0.84 18.07
C GLY A 5 12.23 -0.40 17.32
N GLN A 6 12.98 -1.28 18.00
CA GLN A 6 13.42 -2.56 17.42
C GLN A 6 12.24 -3.47 17.06
N LEU A 7 11.21 -3.53 17.90
CA LEU A 7 9.98 -4.26 17.61
C LEU A 7 9.31 -3.72 16.33
N LYS A 8 9.13 -2.40 16.22
CA LYS A 8 8.50 -1.79 15.04
C LYS A 8 9.30 -2.02 13.75
N ILE A 9 10.62 -2.01 13.84
CA ILE A 9 11.51 -2.36 12.72
C ILE A 9 11.37 -3.84 12.35
N ALA A 10 11.28 -4.74 13.32
CA ALA A 10 11.07 -6.16 13.05
C ALA A 10 9.70 -6.43 12.41
N MET A 11 8.64 -5.74 12.84
CA MET A 11 7.29 -5.89 12.31
C MET A 11 7.19 -5.59 10.80
N VAL A 12 8.00 -4.67 10.29
CA VAL A 12 8.05 -4.36 8.85
C VAL A 12 9.01 -5.26 8.07
N GLY A 13 9.51 -6.34 8.68
CA GLY A 13 10.41 -7.31 8.06
C GLY A 13 11.85 -6.82 7.87
N LEU A 14 12.27 -5.77 8.59
CA LEU A 14 13.67 -5.35 8.56
C LEU A 14 14.52 -6.15 9.55
N PRO A 15 15.72 -6.61 9.16
CA PRO A 15 16.58 -7.34 10.08
C PRO A 15 17.06 -6.43 11.22
N PRO A 16 17.32 -6.96 12.43
CA PRO A 16 17.73 -6.18 13.59
C PRO A 16 18.93 -5.25 13.34
N LEU A 17 19.87 -5.68 12.50
CA LEU A 17 21.04 -4.91 12.07
C LEU A 17 20.69 -3.61 11.34
N SER A 18 19.46 -3.45 10.86
CA SER A 18 18.98 -2.22 10.22
C SER A 18 18.78 -1.06 11.21
N CYS A 19 18.62 -1.33 12.51
CA CYS A 19 18.32 -0.29 13.51
C CYS A 19 19.43 0.75 13.67
N GLY A 20 20.67 0.43 13.28
CA GLY A 20 21.83 1.33 13.36
C GLY A 20 22.21 1.98 12.04
N LYS A 21 21.53 1.65 10.94
CA LYS A 21 21.87 2.13 9.60
C LYS A 21 21.33 3.54 9.35
N LEU A 22 22.12 4.33 8.63
CA LEU A 22 21.70 5.61 8.07
C LEU A 22 20.81 5.39 6.82
N PRO A 23 19.93 6.34 6.46
CA PRO A 23 19.06 6.21 5.29
C PRO A 23 19.80 5.90 3.97
N SER A 24 21.04 6.38 3.82
CA SER A 24 21.91 6.12 2.68
C SER A 24 22.42 4.67 2.60
N GLU A 25 22.41 3.95 3.71
CA GLU A 25 22.87 2.56 3.83
C GLU A 25 21.74 1.53 3.67
N LEU A 26 20.50 2.01 3.46
CA LEU A 26 19.30 1.21 3.24
C LEU A 26 19.03 1.10 1.72
N SER A 27 18.53 -0.05 1.26
CA SER A 27 17.98 -0.15 -0.10
C SER A 27 16.68 0.67 -0.23
N GLY A 28 16.18 0.86 -1.45
CA GLY A 28 14.91 1.55 -1.69
C GLY A 28 13.74 0.95 -0.88
N GLY A 29 13.57 -0.37 -0.95
CA GLY A 29 12.55 -1.07 -0.17
C GLY A 29 12.80 -1.04 1.34
N MET A 30 14.05 -1.10 1.78
CA MET A 30 14.36 -0.96 3.21
C MET A 30 13.97 0.42 3.75
N ARG A 31 14.18 1.50 2.96
CA ARG A 31 13.74 2.85 3.35
C ARG A 31 12.23 2.94 3.48
N LYS A 32 11.47 2.32 2.57
CA LYS A 32 10.01 2.27 2.65
C LYS A 32 9.53 1.53 3.89
N ARG A 33 10.07 0.34 4.15
CA ARG A 33 9.80 -0.42 5.39
C ARG A 33 10.13 0.39 6.64
N ALA A 34 11.27 1.08 6.67
CA ALA A 34 11.61 1.95 7.79
C ALA A 34 10.62 3.13 7.95
N ALA A 35 10.12 3.69 6.86
CA ALA A 35 9.09 4.73 6.90
C ALA A 35 7.74 4.20 7.43
N LEU A 36 7.36 2.97 7.06
CA LEU A 36 6.18 2.29 7.62
C LEU A 36 6.37 2.00 9.12
N ALA A 37 7.53 1.51 9.54
CA ALA A 37 7.83 1.30 10.96
C ALA A 37 7.72 2.60 11.77
N ARG A 38 8.18 3.72 11.19
CA ARG A 38 8.01 5.05 11.77
C ARG A 38 6.53 5.44 11.88
N ALA A 39 5.71 5.19 10.85
CA ALA A 39 4.28 5.47 10.90
C ALA A 39 3.57 4.66 12.01
N LEU A 40 3.99 3.41 12.19
CA LEU A 40 3.44 2.49 13.21
C LEU A 40 4.00 2.74 14.62
N ALA A 41 5.00 3.60 14.78
CA ALA A 41 5.74 3.74 16.03
C ALA A 41 4.89 4.31 17.18
N LEU A 42 3.81 5.03 16.86
CA LEU A 42 2.89 5.65 17.81
C LEU A 42 1.61 4.84 18.02
N ASP A 43 1.57 3.58 17.58
CA ASP A 43 0.39 2.71 17.65
C ASP A 43 -0.88 3.40 17.11
N PRO A 44 -0.85 3.92 15.86
CA PRO A 44 -1.97 4.69 15.33
C PRO A 44 -3.20 3.81 15.07
N GLU A 45 -4.40 4.38 15.13
CA GLU A 45 -5.62 3.71 14.67
C GLU A 45 -5.75 3.75 13.13
N ILE A 46 -5.16 4.78 12.50
CA ILE A 46 -5.22 5.02 11.05
C ILE A 46 -3.83 5.32 10.50
N VAL A 47 -3.45 4.68 9.39
CA VAL A 47 -2.20 4.91 8.67
C VAL A 47 -2.49 5.44 7.27
N PHE A 48 -1.89 6.57 6.92
CA PHE A 48 -1.92 7.14 5.58
C PHE A 48 -0.69 6.72 4.78
N LEU A 49 -0.90 6.16 3.60
CA LEU A 49 0.15 5.72 2.69
C LEU A 49 0.02 6.47 1.36
N ASP A 50 1.07 7.18 0.97
CA ASP A 50 1.13 7.90 -0.31
C ASP A 50 2.11 7.18 -1.24
N GLU A 51 1.58 6.52 -2.27
CA GLU A 51 2.32 5.72 -3.26
C GLU A 51 3.34 4.76 -2.61
N PRO A 52 2.90 3.86 -1.70
CA PRO A 52 3.80 3.06 -0.87
C PRO A 52 4.74 2.18 -1.70
N THR A 53 4.25 1.61 -2.80
CA THR A 53 5.00 0.70 -3.68
C THR A 53 5.86 1.41 -4.74
N ALA A 54 5.71 2.73 -4.93
CA ALA A 54 6.39 3.44 -6.02
C ALA A 54 7.92 3.32 -5.97
N GLY A 55 8.53 2.90 -7.08
CA GLY A 55 9.97 2.70 -7.21
C GLY A 55 10.48 1.37 -6.65
N LEU A 56 9.59 0.45 -6.26
CA LEU A 56 9.90 -0.96 -6.08
C LEU A 56 9.79 -1.69 -7.42
N ASP A 57 10.54 -2.77 -7.57
CA ASP A 57 10.28 -3.75 -8.63
C ASP A 57 8.97 -4.52 -8.33
N PRO A 58 8.36 -5.19 -9.32
CA PRO A 58 7.08 -5.87 -9.14
C PRO A 58 7.06 -6.91 -8.01
N ILE A 59 8.15 -7.64 -7.79
CA ILE A 59 8.24 -8.64 -6.71
C ILE A 59 8.28 -7.92 -5.36
N GLY A 60 9.09 -6.87 -5.26
CA GLY A 60 9.18 -6.05 -4.06
C GLY A 60 7.89 -5.31 -3.72
N ALA A 61 7.12 -4.86 -4.73
CA ALA A 61 5.83 -4.20 -4.57
C ALA A 61 4.79 -5.16 -4.00
N ALA A 62 4.61 -6.34 -4.61
CA ALA A 62 3.68 -7.37 -4.12
C ALA A 62 3.99 -7.77 -2.66
N ALA A 63 5.26 -8.05 -2.36
CA ALA A 63 5.68 -8.38 -0.99
C ALA A 63 5.54 -7.21 0.01
N TYR A 64 5.38 -5.98 -0.46
CA TYR A 64 5.12 -4.81 0.37
C TYR A 64 3.62 -4.62 0.61
N ASP A 65 2.79 -4.90 -0.40
CA ASP A 65 1.33 -4.92 -0.26
C ASP A 65 0.91 -6.01 0.72
N ASP A 66 1.40 -7.24 0.56
CA ASP A 66 1.16 -8.35 1.52
C ASP A 66 1.50 -7.94 2.95
N LEU A 67 2.65 -7.27 3.13
CA LEU A 67 3.06 -6.76 4.44
C LEU A 67 2.06 -5.75 5.01
N ILE A 68 1.55 -4.83 4.19
CA ILE A 68 0.55 -3.85 4.63
C ILE A 68 -0.74 -4.56 5.04
N GLY A 69 -1.22 -5.52 4.23
CA GLY A 69 -2.42 -6.32 4.53
C GLY A 69 -2.28 -7.12 5.82
N ASP A 70 -1.15 -7.81 6.00
CA ASP A 70 -0.86 -8.57 7.23
C ASP A 70 -0.84 -7.68 8.47
N LEU A 71 -0.22 -6.50 8.37
CA LEU A 71 -0.17 -5.54 9.46
C LEU A 71 -1.54 -4.95 9.77
N GLN A 72 -2.33 -4.64 8.74
CA GLN A 72 -3.71 -4.17 8.88
C GLN A 72 -4.54 -5.18 9.66
N ALA A 73 -4.50 -6.45 9.27
CA ALA A 73 -5.28 -7.52 9.90
C ALA A 73 -4.79 -7.82 11.33
N SER A 74 -3.48 -7.88 11.52
CA SER A 74 -2.88 -8.27 12.81
C SER A 74 -3.03 -7.19 13.89
N LEU A 75 -3.06 -5.92 13.50
CA LEU A 75 -3.07 -4.78 14.41
C LEU A 75 -4.43 -4.06 14.47
N GLY A 76 -5.37 -4.44 13.61
CA GLY A 76 -6.68 -3.79 13.53
C GLY A 76 -6.61 -2.34 13.03
N LEU A 77 -5.66 -2.04 12.15
CA LEU A 77 -5.45 -0.69 11.64
C LEU A 77 -6.47 -0.35 10.56
N THR A 78 -6.80 0.92 10.42
CA THR A 78 -7.37 1.43 9.17
C THR A 78 -6.23 1.91 8.27
N VAL A 79 -6.18 1.44 7.03
CA VAL A 79 -5.19 1.92 6.04
C VAL A 79 -5.91 2.80 5.01
N PHE A 80 -5.44 4.03 4.85
CA PHE A 80 -5.87 4.93 3.79
C PHE A 80 -4.72 5.12 2.81
N MET A 81 -4.86 4.61 1.60
CA MET A 81 -3.80 4.64 0.60
C MET A 81 -4.19 5.52 -0.59
N VAL A 82 -3.22 6.29 -1.07
CA VAL A 82 -3.26 6.95 -2.37
C VAL A 82 -2.32 6.20 -3.30
N THR A 83 -2.84 5.69 -4.41
CA THR A 83 -2.00 5.08 -5.44
C THR A 83 -2.63 5.18 -6.82
N HIS A 84 -1.79 5.13 -7.85
CA HIS A 84 -2.19 4.90 -9.23
C HIS A 84 -1.99 3.45 -9.70
N ASP A 85 -1.47 2.58 -8.83
CA ASP A 85 -1.18 1.18 -9.15
C ASP A 85 -2.41 0.28 -8.96
N LEU A 86 -2.84 -0.37 -10.04
CA LEU A 86 -4.00 -1.26 -10.03
C LEU A 86 -3.70 -2.56 -9.29
N ASP A 87 -2.46 -3.05 -9.32
CA ASP A 87 -2.08 -4.29 -8.65
C ASP A 87 -2.26 -4.12 -7.13
N SER A 88 -1.72 -3.04 -6.55
CA SER A 88 -1.91 -2.71 -5.13
C SER A 88 -3.39 -2.45 -4.76
N LEU A 89 -4.17 -1.80 -5.65
CA LEU A 89 -5.60 -1.60 -5.40
C LEU A 89 -6.36 -2.93 -5.28
N TYR A 90 -6.10 -3.90 -6.17
CA TYR A 90 -6.74 -5.21 -6.07
C TYR A 90 -6.19 -6.08 -4.95
N ALA A 91 -4.92 -5.93 -4.60
CA ALA A 91 -4.27 -6.74 -3.57
C ALA A 91 -4.77 -6.42 -2.15
N ILE A 92 -4.92 -5.14 -1.80
CA ILE A 92 -5.10 -4.73 -0.39
C ILE A 92 -6.17 -3.69 -0.11
N CYS A 93 -6.93 -3.21 -1.10
CA CYS A 93 -7.99 -2.23 -0.87
C CYS A 93 -9.39 -2.86 -0.90
N ASP A 94 -10.13 -2.69 0.20
CA ASP A 94 -11.56 -3.08 0.27
C ASP A 94 -12.47 -2.12 -0.53
N ARG A 95 -12.13 -0.82 -0.48
CA ARG A 95 -12.92 0.28 -1.08
C ARG A 95 -11.99 1.27 -1.78
N VAL A 96 -12.49 1.85 -2.86
CA VAL A 96 -11.77 2.86 -3.64
C VAL A 96 -12.63 4.09 -3.86
N ALA A 97 -12.01 5.26 -3.71
CA ALA A 97 -12.54 6.54 -4.16
C ALA A 97 -11.74 7.02 -5.38
N VAL A 98 -12.43 7.24 -6.49
CA VAL A 98 -11.81 7.76 -7.72
C VAL A 98 -11.82 9.27 -7.72
N LEU A 99 -10.63 9.87 -7.68
CA LEU A 99 -10.46 11.31 -7.80
C LEU A 99 -10.08 11.70 -9.23
N ALA A 100 -10.96 12.41 -9.93
CA ALA A 100 -10.69 13.00 -11.25
C ALA A 100 -11.52 14.28 -11.42
N GLU A 101 -11.15 15.13 -12.38
CA GLU A 101 -11.85 16.42 -12.58
C GLU A 101 -11.90 17.30 -11.31
N LYS A 102 -10.90 17.16 -10.42
CA LYS A 102 -10.82 17.84 -9.11
C LYS A 102 -11.97 17.51 -8.14
N ARG A 103 -12.66 16.37 -8.33
CA ARG A 103 -13.73 15.89 -7.46
C ARG A 103 -13.67 14.38 -7.29
N VAL A 104 -14.34 13.86 -6.26
CA VAL A 104 -14.58 12.41 -6.16
C VAL A 104 -15.67 12.07 -7.17
N LEU A 105 -15.33 11.27 -8.19
CA LEU A 105 -16.29 10.84 -9.22
C LEU A 105 -17.17 9.71 -8.72
N VAL A 106 -16.57 8.75 -8.02
CA VAL A 106 -17.23 7.56 -7.49
C VAL A 106 -16.46 7.06 -6.28
N GLU A 107 -17.17 6.44 -5.34
CA GLU A 107 -16.62 5.73 -4.20
C GLU A 107 -17.43 4.44 -4.00
N GLY A 108 -16.75 3.33 -3.70
CA GLY A 108 -17.41 2.06 -3.40
C GLY A 108 -16.43 0.89 -3.27
N PRO A 109 -16.93 -0.34 -3.17
CA PRO A 109 -16.12 -1.55 -3.21
C PRO A 109 -15.33 -1.66 -4.52
N ILE A 110 -14.11 -2.19 -4.46
CA ILE A 110 -13.22 -2.32 -5.64
C ILE A 110 -13.88 -3.13 -6.77
N GLU A 111 -14.71 -4.12 -6.43
CA GLU A 111 -15.42 -5.00 -7.37
C GLU A 111 -16.49 -4.26 -8.15
N GLU A 112 -17.03 -3.17 -7.60
CA GLU A 112 -18.05 -2.35 -8.24
C GLU A 112 -17.46 -1.31 -9.19
N MET A 113 -16.17 -0.97 -9.07
CA MET A 113 -15.54 0.09 -9.87
C MET A 113 -15.63 -0.18 -11.39
N ALA A 114 -15.56 -1.43 -11.80
CA ALA A 114 -15.69 -1.82 -13.21
C ALA A 114 -17.11 -1.65 -13.79
N LYS A 115 -18.13 -1.53 -12.94
CA LYS A 115 -19.54 -1.37 -13.35
C LYS A 115 -19.92 0.11 -13.54
N VAL A 116 -19.07 1.04 -13.11
CA VAL A 116 -19.35 2.48 -13.13
C VAL A 116 -19.43 2.99 -14.56
N GLU A 117 -20.53 3.67 -14.90
CA GLU A 117 -20.75 4.27 -16.21
C GLU A 117 -20.10 5.66 -16.32
N HIS A 118 -18.77 5.70 -16.20
CA HIS A 118 -17.97 6.90 -16.44
C HIS A 118 -16.77 6.58 -17.34
N PRO A 119 -16.55 7.29 -18.47
CA PRO A 119 -15.50 6.95 -19.44
C PRO A 119 -14.12 6.77 -18.82
N TRP A 120 -13.69 7.73 -17.99
CA TRP A 120 -12.39 7.66 -17.32
C TRP A 120 -12.26 6.45 -16.37
N VAL A 121 -13.33 6.14 -15.63
CA VAL A 121 -13.34 5.03 -14.66
C VAL A 121 -13.28 3.70 -15.40
N ARG A 122 -14.04 3.57 -16.49
CA ARG A 122 -14.00 2.37 -17.34
C ARG A 122 -12.63 2.18 -17.96
N ASP A 123 -12.02 3.21 -18.52
CA ASP A 123 -10.70 3.10 -19.14
C ASP A 123 -9.62 2.69 -18.11
N TYR A 124 -9.70 3.23 -16.89
CA TYR A 124 -8.79 2.89 -15.81
C TYR A 124 -8.97 1.44 -15.33
N PHE A 125 -10.19 0.99 -15.04
CA PHE A 125 -10.45 -0.34 -14.45
C PHE A 125 -10.70 -1.49 -15.47
N LEU A 126 -10.95 -1.18 -16.75
CA LEU A 126 -11.16 -2.18 -17.81
C LEU A 126 -10.08 -2.16 -18.89
N GLY A 127 -9.13 -1.22 -18.82
CA GLY A 127 -8.00 -1.13 -19.75
C GLY A 127 -7.08 -2.36 -19.73
N PRO A 128 -6.16 -2.50 -20.69
CA PRO A 128 -5.25 -3.65 -20.77
C PRO A 128 -4.46 -3.93 -19.49
N ARG A 129 -4.03 -2.88 -18.79
CA ARG A 129 -3.32 -2.98 -17.50
C ARG A 129 -4.21 -3.55 -16.40
N ALA A 130 -5.44 -3.06 -16.28
CA ALA A 130 -6.37 -3.53 -15.26
C ALA A 130 -6.78 -4.99 -15.43
N ARG A 131 -6.88 -5.47 -16.67
CA ARG A 131 -7.15 -6.89 -16.93
C ARG A 131 -6.00 -7.78 -16.46
N ALA A 132 -4.76 -7.36 -16.70
CA ALA A 132 -3.59 -8.09 -16.23
C ALA A 132 -3.51 -8.12 -14.69
N ALA A 133 -3.79 -6.97 -14.05
CA ALA A 133 -3.83 -6.84 -12.59
C ALA A 133 -4.84 -7.80 -11.95
N ARG A 134 -6.09 -7.81 -12.46
CA ARG A 134 -7.14 -8.71 -11.95
C ARG A 134 -6.78 -10.17 -12.04
N THR A 135 -6.23 -10.62 -13.16
CA THR A 135 -5.86 -12.04 -13.34
C THR A 135 -4.72 -12.50 -12.44
N GLY A 136 -3.96 -11.59 -11.85
CA GLY A 136 -2.89 -11.90 -10.89
C GLY A 136 -3.36 -11.90 -9.43
N ALA A 137 -4.58 -11.42 -9.14
CA ALA A 137 -5.16 -11.38 -7.80
C ALA A 137 -6.04 -12.60 -7.47
N ASP A 138 -6.38 -13.42 -8.48
CA ASP A 138 -7.08 -14.71 -8.35
C ASP A 138 -6.10 -15.88 -8.10
#